data_AF-A0A1W6N5A8-F1
#
_entry.id   AF-A0A1W6N5A8-F1
#
_cell.length_a   1.000
_cell.length_b   1.000
_cell.length_c   1.000
_cell.angle_alpha   90.00
_cell.angle_beta   90.00
_cell.angle_gamma   90.00
#
_symmetry.space_group_name_H-M   'P 1'
#
loop_
_entity.id
_entity.type
_entity.pdbx_description
1 polymer ?
#
loop_
_entity_poly.entity_id
_entity_poly.type
_entity_poly.pdbx_seq_one_letter_code
_entity_poly.pdbx_strand_id
1 'polypeptide(L)'
;MGEYRHTGGHHVHAKKAFEGHINYDPKKGFSISNELMAKIGVQHKVVTIAQQKLFRELGKSGKPNTMKEHTRIAVEVLIKGGATKEKARSLVATSLNDLRNKGVRVPTDIPWFKTK
;
A
#
# COMPACT_ATOMS: atom_id res chain seq x y z
N MET A 1 2.68 -1.39 14.18
CA MET A 1 2.87 -0.80 12.83
C MET A 1 4.20 -0.09 12.82
N GLY A 2 4.89 -0.05 11.67
CA GLY A 2 6.25 0.47 11.58
C GLY A 2 6.98 -0.06 10.35
N GLU A 3 8.31 -0.01 10.37
CA GLU A 3 9.12 -0.58 9.29
C GLU A 3 8.90 -2.09 9.16
N TYR A 4 8.76 -2.55 7.93
CA TYR A 4 8.45 -3.95 7.61
C TYR A 4 9.40 -4.98 8.21
N ARG A 5 10.70 -4.68 8.30
CA ARG A 5 11.68 -5.58 8.93
C ARG A 5 11.40 -5.90 10.40
N HIS A 6 10.63 -5.07 11.08
CA HIS A 6 10.27 -5.26 12.49
C HIS A 6 8.83 -5.76 12.68
N THR A 7 7.92 -5.41 11.77
CA THR A 7 6.50 -5.72 11.93
C THR A 7 5.99 -6.83 11.02
N GLY A 8 6.65 -7.05 9.88
CA GLY A 8 6.11 -7.85 8.79
C GLY A 8 4.71 -7.38 8.36
N GLY A 9 3.91 -8.31 7.85
CA GLY A 9 2.50 -8.09 7.53
C GLY A 9 2.26 -7.33 6.23
N HIS A 10 1.35 -6.35 6.25
CA HIS A 10 0.88 -5.66 5.06
C HIS A 10 1.55 -4.30 4.84
N HIS A 11 2.18 -4.12 3.68
CA HIS A 11 2.59 -2.80 3.20
C HIS A 11 1.37 -2.01 2.72
N VAL A 12 1.09 -0.87 3.37
CA VAL A 12 -0.12 -0.08 3.11
C VAL A 12 -0.16 0.46 1.68
N HIS A 13 0.91 1.14 1.24
CA HIS A 13 1.13 1.33 -0.19
C HIS A 13 1.86 0.10 -0.75
N ALA A 14 1.47 -0.36 -1.93
CA ALA A 14 2.04 -1.55 -2.53
C ALA A 14 3.56 -1.41 -2.72
N LYS A 15 4.34 -2.24 -2.02
CA LYS A 15 5.81 -2.29 -2.12
C LYS A 15 6.30 -2.27 -3.58
N LYS A 16 5.67 -3.09 -4.42
CA LYS A 16 6.04 -3.26 -5.83
C LYS A 16 5.95 -1.96 -6.65
N ALA A 17 5.20 -0.97 -6.18
CA ALA A 17 5.09 0.34 -6.84
C ALA A 17 6.36 1.18 -6.73
N PHE A 18 7.26 0.85 -5.82
CA PHE A 18 8.45 1.64 -5.50
C PHE A 18 9.74 0.83 -5.61
N GLU A 19 9.67 -0.43 -6.05
CA GLU A 19 10.87 -1.22 -6.32
C GLU A 19 11.73 -0.51 -7.38
N GLY A 20 13.04 -0.42 -7.11
CA GLY A 20 14.00 0.32 -7.94
C GLY A 20 14.05 1.83 -7.71
N HIS A 21 13.18 2.40 -6.87
CA HIS A 21 13.31 3.81 -6.48
C HIS A 21 14.53 3.99 -5.57
N ILE A 22 15.44 4.91 -5.90
CA ILE A 22 16.72 5.12 -5.18
C ILE A 22 16.54 5.36 -3.67
N ASN A 23 15.45 6.03 -3.29
CA ASN A 23 15.13 6.31 -1.89
C ASN A 23 14.20 5.30 -1.21
N TYR A 24 13.87 4.16 -1.84
CA TYR A 24 12.95 3.18 -1.27
C TYR A 24 13.66 1.87 -0.93
N ASP A 25 13.64 1.53 0.36
CA ASP A 25 14.01 0.21 0.86
C ASP A 25 12.75 -0.54 1.31
N PRO A 26 12.39 -1.68 0.68
CA PRO A 26 11.21 -2.44 1.05
C PRO A 26 11.26 -2.96 2.50
N LYS A 27 12.44 -3.19 3.08
CA LYS A 27 12.57 -3.60 4.49
C LYS A 27 12.25 -2.47 5.45
N LYS A 28 12.40 -1.22 5.00
CA LYS A 28 12.09 -0.02 5.79
C LYS A 28 10.72 0.57 5.48
N GLY A 29 10.01 0.08 4.47
CA GLY A 29 8.67 0.58 4.13
C GLY A 29 7.68 0.40 5.28
N PHE A 30 6.80 1.39 5.47
CA PHE A 30 5.73 1.31 6.47
C PHE A 30 4.81 0.10 6.23
N SER A 31 4.47 -0.59 7.30
CA SER A 31 3.58 -1.75 7.28
C SER A 31 2.80 -1.94 8.59
N ILE A 32 1.74 -2.75 8.49
CA ILE A 32 0.88 -3.15 9.58
C ILE A 32 1.07 -4.66 9.80
N SER A 33 1.56 -5.03 10.98
CA SER A 33 1.73 -6.43 11.38
C SER A 33 0.41 -7.21 11.31
N ASN A 34 0.48 -8.51 10.99
CA ASN A 34 -0.69 -9.39 10.92
C ASN A 34 -1.51 -9.38 12.23
N GLU A 35 -0.84 -9.41 13.38
CA GLU A 35 -1.47 -9.35 14.70
C GLU A 35 -2.32 -8.10 14.88
N LEU A 36 -1.75 -6.93 14.58
CA LEU A 36 -2.48 -5.66 14.63
C LEU A 36 -3.66 -5.64 13.66
N MET A 37 -3.49 -6.15 12.42
CA MET A 37 -4.59 -6.23 11.46
C MET A 37 -5.74 -7.09 12.02
N ALA A 38 -5.45 -8.26 12.58
CA ALA A 38 -6.44 -9.12 13.21
C ALA A 38 -7.13 -8.42 14.40
N LYS A 39 -6.35 -7.76 15.27
CA LYS A 39 -6.86 -7.00 16.42
C LYS A 39 -7.84 -5.90 16.03
N ILE A 40 -7.64 -5.27 14.87
CA ILE A 40 -8.54 -4.20 14.36
C ILE A 40 -9.57 -4.72 13.35
N GLY A 41 -9.75 -6.03 13.23
CA GLY A 41 -10.77 -6.65 12.36
C GLY A 41 -10.45 -6.57 10.86
N VAL A 42 -9.21 -6.29 10.47
CA VAL A 42 -8.79 -6.18 9.07
C VAL A 42 -8.20 -7.50 8.58
N GLN A 43 -8.80 -8.07 7.53
CA GLN A 43 -8.41 -9.35 6.95
C GLN A 43 -7.29 -9.19 5.93
N HIS A 44 -6.04 -9.51 6.31
CA HIS A 44 -4.87 -9.33 5.45
C HIS A 44 -4.99 -9.98 4.06
N LYS A 45 -5.56 -11.19 3.97
CA LYS A 45 -5.78 -11.89 2.69
C LYS A 45 -6.72 -11.10 1.76
N VAL A 46 -7.80 -10.54 2.30
CA VAL A 46 -8.77 -9.75 1.54
C VAL A 46 -8.12 -8.47 1.02
N VAL A 47 -7.38 -7.76 1.87
CA VAL A 47 -6.65 -6.54 1.49
C VAL A 47 -5.68 -6.82 0.35
N THR A 48 -4.89 -7.89 0.47
CA THR A 48 -3.88 -8.27 -0.55
C THR A 48 -4.51 -8.59 -1.90
N ILE A 49 -5.56 -9.40 -1.93
CA ILE A 49 -6.26 -9.76 -3.17
C ILE A 49 -6.91 -8.52 -3.80
N ALA A 50 -7.53 -7.66 -2.98
CA ALA A 50 -8.15 -6.44 -3.46
C ALA A 50 -7.12 -5.46 -4.04
N GLN A 51 -5.96 -5.30 -3.39
CA GLN A 51 -4.88 -4.41 -3.87
C GLN A 51 -4.36 -4.86 -5.23
N GLN A 52 -4.10 -6.16 -5.40
CA GLN A 52 -3.69 -6.70 -6.70
C GLN A 52 -4.74 -6.47 -7.78
N LYS A 53 -6.03 -6.72 -7.47
CA LYS A 53 -7.13 -6.50 -8.41
C LYS A 53 -7.23 -5.03 -8.84
N LEU A 54 -7.25 -4.10 -7.90
CA LEU A 54 -7.41 -2.68 -8.19
C LEU A 54 -6.22 -2.08 -8.97
N PHE A 55 -5.00 -2.55 -8.73
CA PHE A 55 -3.85 -2.11 -9.53
C PHE A 55 -3.87 -2.67 -10.96
N ARG A 56 -4.31 -3.92 -11.17
CA ARG A 56 -4.56 -4.44 -12.52
C ARG A 56 -5.61 -3.63 -13.26
N GLU A 57 -6.69 -3.25 -12.57
CA GLU A 57 -7.73 -2.38 -13.11
C GLU A 57 -7.20 -0.97 -13.44
N LEU A 58 -6.38 -0.40 -12.55
CA LEU A 58 -5.72 0.89 -12.81
C LEU A 58 -4.89 0.82 -14.10
N GLY A 59 -4.06 -0.20 -14.26
CA GLY A 59 -3.24 -0.38 -15.46
C GLY A 59 -4.08 -0.54 -16.73
N LYS A 60 -5.14 -1.36 -16.68
CA LYS A 60 -6.07 -1.54 -17.82
C LYS A 60 -6.84 -0.26 -18.18
N SER A 61 -7.10 0.61 -17.22
CA SER A 61 -7.89 1.83 -17.44
C SER A 61 -7.14 2.93 -18.20
N GLY A 62 -5.82 2.82 -18.37
CA GLY A 62 -4.99 3.87 -18.98
C GLY A 62 -4.81 5.12 -18.11
N LYS A 63 -5.33 5.14 -16.88
CA LYS A 63 -5.12 6.23 -15.92
C LYS A 63 -3.63 6.35 -15.54
N PRO A 64 -3.16 7.56 -15.18
CA PRO A 64 -1.75 7.80 -14.92
C PRO A 64 -1.25 7.12 -13.63
N ASN A 65 0.01 6.69 -13.65
CA ASN A 65 0.71 6.13 -12.49
C ASN A 65 1.07 7.22 -11.46
N THR A 66 0.17 7.51 -10.52
CA THR A 66 0.33 8.64 -9.58
C THR A 66 0.18 8.22 -8.12
N MET A 67 0.81 8.96 -7.21
CA MET A 67 0.59 8.78 -5.76
C MET A 67 -0.89 8.90 -5.37
N LYS A 68 -1.67 9.74 -6.07
CA LYS A 68 -3.10 9.90 -5.83
C LYS A 68 -3.86 8.59 -6.05
N GLU A 69 -3.61 7.92 -7.18
CA GLU A 69 -4.25 6.64 -7.49
C GLU A 69 -3.81 5.52 -6.53
N HIS A 70 -2.53 5.47 -6.19
CA HIS A 70 -1.99 4.49 -5.23
C HIS A 70 -2.57 4.69 -3.82
N THR A 71 -2.70 5.95 -3.38
CA THR A 71 -3.32 6.33 -2.10
C THR A 71 -4.79 5.95 -2.08
N ARG A 72 -5.53 6.22 -3.16
CA ARG A 72 -6.93 5.84 -3.30
C ARG A 72 -7.10 4.32 -3.16
N ILE A 73 -6.32 3.55 -3.90
CA ILE A 73 -6.33 2.07 -3.83
C ILE A 73 -6.02 1.60 -2.41
N ALA A 74 -4.98 2.15 -1.75
CA ALA A 74 -4.61 1.77 -0.39
C ALA A 74 -5.75 1.97 0.62
N VAL A 75 -6.53 3.06 0.49
CA VAL A 75 -7.72 3.30 1.33
C VAL A 75 -8.81 2.27 1.03
N GLU A 76 -9.14 2.08 -0.25
CA GLU A 76 -10.23 1.18 -0.67
C GLU A 76 -10.01 -0.26 -0.21
N VAL A 77 -8.76 -0.76 -0.29
CA VAL A 77 -8.47 -2.15 0.09
C VAL A 77 -8.52 -2.38 1.58
N LEU A 78 -8.13 -1.40 2.40
CA LEU A 78 -8.23 -1.48 3.85
C LEU A 78 -9.70 -1.47 4.30
N ILE A 79 -10.52 -0.61 3.69
CA ILE A 79 -11.98 -0.60 3.95
C ILE A 79 -12.58 -1.96 3.56
N LYS A 80 -12.26 -2.46 2.37
CA LYS A 80 -12.72 -3.78 1.91
C LYS A 80 -12.24 -4.92 2.82
N GLY A 81 -11.09 -4.75 3.46
CA GLY A 81 -10.56 -5.69 4.43
C GLY A 81 -11.24 -5.65 5.80
N GLY A 82 -12.10 -4.66 6.08
CA GLY A 82 -12.83 -4.53 7.35
C GLY A 82 -12.49 -3.28 8.17
N ALA A 83 -11.58 -2.41 7.70
CA ALA A 83 -11.26 -1.17 8.42
C ALA A 83 -12.41 -0.17 8.31
N THR A 84 -12.63 0.62 9.37
CA THR A 84 -13.45 1.84 9.24
C THR A 84 -12.79 2.83 8.30
N LYS A 85 -13.60 3.73 7.73
CA LYS A 85 -13.12 4.76 6.81
C LYS A 85 -12.10 5.70 7.47
N GLU A 86 -12.31 6.11 8.73
CA GLU A 86 -11.32 6.93 9.42
C GLU A 86 -10.01 6.16 9.63
N LYS A 87 -10.09 4.89 10.06
CA LYS A 87 -8.90 4.09 10.33
C LYS A 87 -8.10 3.82 9.07
N ALA A 88 -8.75 3.46 7.96
CA ALA A 88 -8.10 3.28 6.67
C ALA A 88 -7.36 4.55 6.23
N ARG A 89 -8.03 5.71 6.30
CA ARG A 89 -7.41 7.00 5.94
C ARG A 89 -6.22 7.35 6.83
N SER A 90 -6.32 7.14 8.14
CA SER A 90 -5.24 7.40 9.09
C SER A 90 -3.99 6.53 8.80
N LEU A 91 -4.20 5.23 8.54
CA LEU A 91 -3.11 4.30 8.20
C LEU A 91 -2.44 4.67 6.88
N VAL A 92 -3.24 5.02 5.87
CA VAL A 92 -2.73 5.44 4.55
C VAL A 92 -1.99 6.78 4.64
N ALA A 93 -2.51 7.75 5.39
CA ALA A 93 -1.84 9.02 5.62
C ALA A 93 -0.47 8.82 6.30
N THR A 94 -0.40 7.93 7.29
CA THR A 94 0.86 7.56 7.95
C THR A 94 1.85 6.96 6.95
N SER A 95 1.40 6.02 6.12
CA SER A 95 2.24 5.41 5.09
C SER A 95 2.69 6.41 4.02
N LEU A 96 1.83 7.35 3.63
CA LEU A 96 2.16 8.39 2.66
C LEU A 96 3.20 9.35 3.22
N ASN A 97 3.06 9.75 4.49
CA ASN A 97 4.03 10.59 5.17
C ASN A 97 5.39 9.88 5.33
N ASP A 98 5.39 8.58 5.63
CA ASP A 98 6.61 7.76 5.66
C ASP A 98 7.36 7.79 4.32
N LEU A 99 6.65 7.56 3.20
CA LEU A 99 7.22 7.65 1.85
C LEU A 99 7.78 9.06 1.57
N ARG A 100 7.01 10.10 1.93
CA ARG A 100 7.40 11.50 1.76
C ARG A 100 8.65 11.87 2.55
N ASN A 101 8.76 11.41 3.79
CA ASN A 101 9.92 11.65 4.66
C ASN A 101 11.17 10.94 4.13
N LYS A 102 10.99 9.82 3.43
CA LYS A 102 12.06 9.12 2.71
C LYS A 102 12.35 9.71 1.33
N GLY A 103 11.68 10.80 0.92
CA GLY A 103 11.89 11.40 -0.40
C GLY A 103 11.33 10.58 -1.56
N VAL A 104 10.39 9.66 -1.30
CA VAL A 104 9.63 8.95 -2.34
C VAL A 104 8.39 9.79 -2.68
N ARG A 105 8.43 10.47 -3.83
CA ARG A 105 7.37 11.41 -4.27
C ARG A 105 6.49 10.85 -5.38
N VAL A 106 6.97 9.85 -6.11
CA VAL A 106 6.28 9.22 -7.24
C VAL A 106 6.50 7.70 -7.22
N PRO A 107 5.51 6.90 -7.66
CA PRO A 107 5.72 5.48 -7.91
C PRO A 107 6.60 5.26 -9.15
N THR A 108 7.35 4.16 -9.17
CA THR A 108 8.15 3.72 -10.32
C THR A 108 7.36 2.83 -11.28
N ASP A 109 6.31 2.15 -10.81
CA ASP A 109 5.51 1.22 -11.62
C ASP A 109 4.04 1.16 -11.17
N ILE A 110 3.16 0.63 -12.04
CA ILE A 110 1.82 0.16 -11.69
C ILE A 110 1.93 -1.34 -11.38
N PRO A 111 1.85 -1.74 -10.10
CA PRO A 111 2.02 -3.13 -9.69
C PRO A 111 1.07 -4.11 -10.40
N TRP A 112 1.59 -5.28 -10.77
CA TRP A 112 0.83 -6.40 -11.36
C TRP A 112 0.12 -6.10 -12.71
N PHE A 113 0.37 -4.94 -13.32
CA PHE A 113 -0.15 -4.65 -14.66
C PHE A 113 0.75 -5.22 -15.75
N LYS A 114 2.05 -4.92 -15.72
CA LYS A 114 3.03 -5.50 -16.64
C LYS A 114 3.56 -6.79 -16.05
N THR A 115 3.24 -7.93 -16.65
CA THR A 115 4.07 -9.13 -16.52
C THR A 115 5.37 -8.81 -17.24
N LYS A 116 6.47 -8.70 -16.48
CA LYS A 116 7.79 -8.99 -17.06
C LYS A 116 7.82 -10.46 -17.42
#